data_AF-A0A5N4DY71-F1
#
_entry.id   AF-A0A5N4DY71-F1
#
_cell.length_a   1.000
_cell.length_b   1.000
_cell.length_c   1.000
_cell.angle_alpha   90.00
_cell.angle_beta   90.00
_cell.angle_gamma   90.00
#
_symmetry.space_group_name_H-M   'P 1'
#
loop_
_entity.id
_entity.type
_entity.pdbx_description
1 polymer ?
#
loop_
_entity_poly.entity_id
_entity_poly.type
_entity_poly.pdbx_seq_one_letter_code
_entity_poly.pdbx_strand_id
1 'polypeptide(L)'
;MQELFPKQFLGSIWHNCVMTNLRRPGSLTKDMTGKEDVYRGPAIRALCRITDGTMLQAIERYMKQAIVDKVSSVSSSALVSSLHMMKISYDVVKRWVNEAQEAASSDNIMVQYHALGVLYHLKKNDRLAVSKMLNKFTKSGLKSQFAYCLLIRIASRLLKENEE
;
A
#
# COMPACT_ATOMS: atom_id res chain seq x y z
N MET A 1 0.12 -12.23 3.58
CA MET A 1 0.64 -11.45 2.44
C MET A 1 0.63 -12.28 1.15
N GLN A 2 0.97 -13.58 1.21
CA GLN A 2 0.93 -14.47 0.04
C GLN A 2 -0.48 -14.86 -0.45
N GLU A 3 -1.52 -14.78 0.39
CA GLU A 3 -2.88 -15.18 -0.04
C GLU A 3 -3.72 -14.07 -0.70
N LEU A 4 -3.28 -12.81 -0.61
CA LEU A 4 -4.07 -11.65 -1.06
C LEU A 4 -3.53 -10.99 -2.33
N PHE A 5 -2.25 -11.23 -2.66
CA PHE A 5 -1.60 -10.75 -3.87
C PHE A 5 -1.11 -11.96 -4.68
N PRO A 6 -1.57 -12.14 -5.93
CA PRO A 6 -1.06 -13.21 -6.77
C PRO A 6 0.47 -13.08 -6.93
N LYS A 7 1.19 -14.21 -6.84
CA LYS A 7 2.67 -14.29 -6.92
C LYS A 7 3.26 -13.55 -8.14
N GLN A 8 2.47 -13.34 -9.20
CA GLN A 8 2.84 -12.58 -10.41
C GLN A 8 3.07 -11.08 -10.17
N PHE A 9 2.33 -10.44 -9.26
CA PHE A 9 2.49 -9.01 -8.97
C PHE A 9 3.76 -8.72 -8.16
N LEU A 10 4.18 -9.67 -7.33
CA LEU A 10 5.41 -9.60 -6.57
C LEU A 10 6.63 -9.89 -7.46
N GLY A 11 6.57 -10.86 -8.37
CA GLY A 11 7.71 -11.29 -9.19
C GLY A 11 8.24 -10.22 -10.15
N SER A 12 7.37 -9.58 -10.94
CA SER A 12 7.80 -8.68 -12.02
C SER A 12 8.22 -7.29 -11.55
N ILE A 13 7.72 -6.85 -10.38
CA ILE A 13 8.08 -5.56 -9.76
C ILE A 13 9.34 -5.69 -8.89
N TRP A 14 9.62 -6.89 -8.36
CA TRP A 14 10.79 -7.15 -7.52
C TRP A 14 12.08 -7.35 -8.30
N HIS A 15 12.02 -7.85 -9.54
CA HIS A 15 13.22 -8.27 -10.28
C HIS A 15 14.08 -7.10 -10.81
N ASN A 16 13.49 -5.91 -11.01
CA ASN A 16 14.21 -4.74 -11.53
C ASN A 16 14.89 -3.87 -10.45
N CYS A 17 14.76 -4.21 -9.16
CA CYS A 17 15.32 -3.38 -8.07
C CYS A 17 16.76 -3.78 -7.69
N VAL A 18 17.34 -4.82 -8.30
CA VAL A 18 18.67 -5.35 -7.94
C VAL A 18 19.83 -4.62 -8.64
N MET A 19 19.55 -3.66 -9.54
CA MET A 19 20.57 -3.03 -10.40
C MET A 19 20.93 -1.57 -10.06
N THR A 20 20.40 -0.96 -9.00
CA THR A 20 20.81 0.41 -8.61
C THR A 20 21.76 0.40 -7.42
N ASN A 21 23.04 0.68 -7.72
CA ASN A 21 24.17 0.87 -6.81
C ASN A 21 24.02 2.08 -5.88
N LEU A 22 22.94 2.17 -5.09
CA LEU A 22 22.70 3.34 -4.21
C LEU A 22 22.11 2.94 -2.86
N ARG A 23 22.92 2.25 -2.05
CA ARG A 23 22.61 1.94 -0.64
C ARG A 23 22.91 3.13 0.28
N ARG A 24 22.41 4.33 -0.02
CA ARG A 24 22.42 5.47 0.92
C ARG A 24 21.01 6.08 1.03
N PRO A 25 20.38 6.07 2.22
CA PRO A 25 19.05 6.64 2.44
C PRO A 25 18.89 8.08 1.90
N GLY A 26 19.93 8.91 2.04
CA GLY A 26 19.91 10.31 1.60
C GLY A 26 19.89 10.52 0.09
N SER A 27 20.33 9.55 -0.72
CA SER A 27 20.19 9.65 -2.18
C SER A 27 18.79 9.19 -2.62
N LEU A 28 18.24 8.18 -1.97
CA LEU A 28 16.91 7.66 -2.27
C LEU A 28 15.81 8.67 -1.95
N THR A 29 15.92 9.42 -0.84
CA THR A 29 14.95 10.49 -0.54
C THR A 29 14.98 11.60 -1.59
N LYS A 30 16.16 11.92 -2.14
CA LYS A 30 16.29 12.88 -3.26
C LYS A 30 15.62 12.36 -4.52
N ASP A 31 15.81 11.09 -4.84
CA ASP A 31 15.21 10.45 -6.02
C ASP A 31 13.68 10.31 -5.88
N MET A 32 13.17 10.12 -4.67
CA MET A 32 11.71 10.07 -4.39
C MET A 32 10.99 11.39 -4.65
N THR A 33 11.66 12.52 -4.43
CA THR A 33 11.12 13.86 -4.66
C THR A 33 11.64 14.48 -5.97
N GLY A 34 12.37 13.70 -6.77
CA GLY A 34 12.93 14.15 -8.03
C GLY A 34 11.86 14.52 -9.06
N LYS A 35 12.27 15.22 -10.12
CA LYS A 35 11.37 15.61 -11.23
C LYS A 35 11.03 14.44 -12.16
N GLU A 36 11.80 13.35 -12.09
CA GLU A 36 11.68 12.21 -13.00
C GLU A 36 10.84 11.10 -12.36
N ASP A 37 9.57 11.01 -12.78
CA ASP A 37 8.60 10.09 -12.21
C ASP A 37 8.96 8.60 -12.36
N VAL A 38 9.82 8.27 -13.33
CA VAL A 38 10.30 6.91 -13.59
C VAL A 38 11.10 6.35 -12.42
N TYR A 39 11.84 7.20 -11.69
CA TYR A 39 12.73 6.77 -10.61
C TYR A 39 12.07 6.82 -9.23
N ARG A 40 11.02 7.63 -9.05
CA ARG A 40 10.35 7.85 -7.77
C ARG A 40 9.77 6.55 -7.20
N GLY A 41 9.05 5.77 -8.01
CA GLY A 41 8.44 4.50 -7.60
C GLY A 41 9.48 3.43 -7.17
N PRO A 42 10.50 3.14 -8.00
CA PRO A 42 11.60 2.26 -7.61
C PRO A 42 12.36 2.75 -6.37
N ALA A 43 12.63 4.05 -6.24
CA ALA A 43 13.32 4.63 -5.09
C ALA A 43 12.54 4.42 -3.79
N ILE A 44 11.20 4.57 -3.81
CA ILE A 44 10.34 4.26 -2.65
C ILE A 44 10.52 2.81 -2.21
N ARG A 45 10.43 1.86 -3.15
CA ARG A 45 10.55 0.43 -2.83
C ARG A 45 11.93 0.10 -2.26
N ALA A 46 12.99 0.69 -2.82
CA ALA A 46 14.35 0.52 -2.32
C ALA A 46 14.53 1.13 -0.92
N LEU A 47 13.98 2.32 -0.67
CA LEU A 47 14.05 2.98 0.64
C LEU A 47 13.32 2.17 1.70
N CYS A 48 12.10 1.72 1.42
CA CYS A 48 11.30 0.94 2.36
C CYS A 48 11.88 -0.45 2.66
N ARG A 49 12.78 -0.97 1.82
CA ARG A 49 13.54 -2.22 2.09
C ARG A 49 14.68 -2.03 3.08
N ILE A 50 15.32 -0.87 3.07
CA ILE A 50 16.46 -0.57 3.96
C ILE A 50 16.05 0.18 5.22
N THR A 51 14.80 0.65 5.27
CA THR A 51 14.25 1.36 6.43
C THR A 51 13.99 0.38 7.57
N ASP A 52 14.48 0.73 8.75
CA ASP A 52 14.20 0.05 10.01
C ASP A 52 13.20 0.86 10.86
N GLY A 53 12.84 0.34 12.03
CA GLY A 53 11.87 1.00 12.93
C GLY A 53 12.30 2.39 13.39
N THR A 54 13.60 2.68 13.47
CA THR A 54 14.12 3.97 13.92
C THR A 54 14.06 5.04 12.84
N MET A 55 14.27 4.66 11.58
CA MET A 55 14.20 5.56 10.43
C MET A 55 12.76 5.82 9.95
N LEU A 56 11.79 5.03 10.42
CA LEU A 56 10.42 5.07 9.93
C LEU A 56 9.73 6.43 10.14
N GLN A 57 9.98 7.06 11.28
CA GLN A 57 9.44 8.38 11.61
C GLN A 57 10.00 9.47 10.68
N ALA A 58 11.29 9.37 10.32
CA ALA A 58 11.94 10.33 9.44
C ALA A 58 11.37 10.31 8.01
N ILE A 59 10.93 9.14 7.55
CA ILE A 59 10.41 8.96 6.18
C ILE A 59 8.88 9.07 6.10
N GLU A 60 8.16 9.13 7.23
CA GLU A 60 6.70 9.15 7.28
C GLU A 60 6.11 10.24 6.39
N ARG A 61 6.63 11.47 6.48
CA ARG A 61 6.12 12.60 5.69
C ARG A 61 6.21 12.34 4.19
N TYR A 62 7.34 11.79 3.74
CA TYR A 62 7.54 11.46 2.33
C TYR A 62 6.62 10.33 1.87
N MET A 63 6.40 9.33 2.73
CA MET A 63 5.49 8.22 2.42
C MET A 63 4.04 8.69 2.29
N LYS A 64 3.57 9.55 3.21
CA LYS A 64 2.22 10.13 3.14
C LYS A 64 1.99 10.88 1.83
N GLN A 65 2.95 11.71 1.42
CA GLN A 65 2.91 12.43 0.14
C GLN A 65 2.91 11.47 -1.05
N ALA A 66 3.75 10.44 -1.02
CA ALA A 66 3.84 9.46 -2.09
C ALA A 66 2.56 8.62 -2.26
N ILE A 67 1.83 8.33 -1.17
CA ILE A 67 0.56 7.59 -1.21
C ILE A 67 -0.52 8.34 -2.00
N VAL A 68 -0.62 9.66 -1.82
CA VAL A 68 -1.60 10.51 -2.50
C VAL A 68 -1.06 11.17 -3.77
N ASP A 69 0.07 10.68 -4.28
CA ASP A 69 0.69 11.26 -5.48
C ASP A 69 -0.21 11.08 -6.72
N LYS A 70 -0.20 12.08 -7.61
CA LYS A 70 -0.95 12.05 -8.87
C LYS A 70 -0.46 10.92 -9.79
N VAL A 71 0.81 10.59 -9.71
CA VAL A 71 1.42 9.53 -10.51
C VAL A 71 1.06 8.17 -9.91
N SER A 72 0.24 7.42 -10.64
CA SER A 72 -0.29 6.14 -10.15
C SER A 72 0.79 5.10 -9.85
N SER A 73 1.94 5.13 -10.55
CA SER A 73 3.07 4.24 -10.30
C SER A 73 3.75 4.53 -8.95
N VAL A 74 3.86 5.80 -8.57
CA VAL A 74 4.42 6.26 -7.30
C VAL A 74 3.48 5.88 -6.16
N SER A 75 2.19 6.22 -6.28
CA SER A 75 1.17 5.88 -5.29
C SER A 75 1.06 4.36 -5.07
N SER A 76 0.99 3.57 -6.13
CA SER A 76 0.98 2.09 -6.02
C SER A 76 2.25 1.55 -5.35
N SER A 77 3.42 2.10 -5.69
CA SER A 77 4.69 1.68 -5.07
C SER A 77 4.74 2.00 -3.58
N ALA A 78 4.24 3.18 -3.19
CA ALA A 78 4.13 3.60 -1.81
C ALA A 78 3.17 2.70 -1.03
N LEU A 79 1.97 2.43 -1.55
CA LEU A 79 0.97 1.58 -0.91
C LEU A 79 1.48 0.14 -0.67
N VAL A 80 2.12 -0.46 -1.68
CA VAL A 80 2.74 -1.79 -1.54
C VAL A 80 3.88 -1.77 -0.52
N SER A 81 4.66 -0.70 -0.49
CA SER A 81 5.74 -0.53 0.49
C SER A 81 5.21 -0.33 1.91
N SER A 82 4.11 0.40 2.09
CA SER A 82 3.41 0.55 3.38
C SER A 82 2.99 -0.81 3.95
N LEU A 83 2.51 -1.74 3.12
CA LEU A 83 2.20 -3.11 3.56
C LEU A 83 3.43 -3.87 4.08
N HIS A 84 4.61 -3.64 3.51
CA HIS A 84 5.85 -4.23 4.02
C HIS A 84 6.20 -3.63 5.38
N MET A 85 6.10 -2.31 5.51
CA MET A 85 6.46 -1.56 6.71
C MET A 85 5.53 -1.84 7.90
N MET A 86 4.28 -2.24 7.66
CA MET A 86 3.37 -2.70 8.73
C MET A 86 3.94 -3.86 9.55
N LYS A 87 4.85 -4.66 8.98
CA LYS A 87 5.52 -5.75 9.71
C LYS A 87 6.61 -5.24 10.64
N ILE A 88 7.17 -4.06 10.35
CA ILE A 88 8.25 -3.44 11.12
C ILE A 88 7.64 -2.61 12.25
N SER A 89 6.69 -1.72 11.92
CA SER A 89 5.95 -0.95 12.92
C SER A 89 4.54 -0.66 12.42
N TYR A 90 3.57 -1.32 13.05
CA TYR A 90 2.16 -1.14 12.75
C TYR A 90 1.66 0.25 13.18
N ASP A 91 2.09 0.75 14.34
CA ASP A 91 1.59 1.99 14.92
C ASP A 91 1.89 3.22 14.06
N VAL A 92 3.05 3.23 13.40
CA VAL A 92 3.40 4.30 12.46
C VAL A 92 2.51 4.25 11.22
N VAL A 93 2.40 3.09 10.58
CA VAL A 93 1.63 2.95 9.33
C VAL A 93 0.13 3.13 9.56
N LYS A 94 -0.39 2.79 10.75
CA LYS A 94 -1.79 3.05 11.12
C LYS A 94 -2.17 4.52 11.03
N ARG A 95 -1.22 5.43 11.24
CA ARG A 95 -1.44 6.89 11.10
C ARG A 95 -1.60 7.35 9.65
N TRP A 96 -1.43 6.46 8.67
CA TRP A 96 -1.51 6.76 7.23
C TRP A 96 -2.86 6.35 6.63
N VAL A 97 -3.84 6.02 7.49
CA VAL A 97 -5.16 5.53 7.08
C VAL A 97 -5.93 6.55 6.24
N ASN A 98 -5.74 7.85 6.49
CA ASN A 98 -6.43 8.91 5.76
C ASN A 98 -5.93 9.00 4.32
N GLU A 99 -4.61 8.97 4.14
CA GLU A 99 -3.95 8.97 2.83
C GLU A 99 -4.30 7.70 2.04
N ALA A 100 -4.32 6.53 2.70
CA ALA A 100 -4.78 5.29 2.07
C ALA A 100 -6.27 5.34 1.69
N GLN A 101 -7.10 6.02 2.49
CA GLN A 101 -8.52 6.17 2.22
C GLN A 101 -8.80 7.08 1.03
N GLU A 102 -8.01 8.13 0.86
CA GLU A 102 -8.02 9.00 -0.32
C GLU A 102 -7.57 8.23 -1.57
N ALA A 103 -6.45 7.50 -1.48
CA ALA A 103 -5.96 6.68 -2.59
C ALA A 103 -6.94 5.58 -3.02
N ALA A 104 -7.76 5.05 -2.11
CA ALA A 104 -8.80 4.08 -2.43
C ALA A 104 -9.96 4.65 -3.28
N SER A 105 -10.12 5.98 -3.29
CA SER A 105 -11.06 6.69 -4.16
C SER A 105 -10.45 7.05 -5.52
N SER A 106 -9.20 6.66 -5.79
CA SER A 106 -8.53 6.93 -7.07
C SER A 106 -9.24 6.25 -8.25
N ASP A 107 -9.18 6.92 -9.40
CA ASP A 107 -9.68 6.40 -10.67
C ASP A 107 -8.79 5.29 -11.24
N ASN A 108 -7.54 5.19 -10.76
CA ASN A 108 -6.62 4.17 -11.21
C ASN A 108 -6.93 2.81 -10.56
N ILE A 109 -7.15 1.81 -11.42
CA ILE A 109 -7.50 0.43 -11.07
C ILE A 109 -6.51 -0.18 -10.05
N MET A 110 -5.21 0.04 -10.23
CA MET A 110 -4.17 -0.56 -9.40
C MET A 110 -4.01 0.19 -8.08
N VAL A 111 -4.07 1.52 -8.11
CA VAL A 111 -4.01 2.34 -6.87
C VAL A 111 -5.19 1.99 -5.97
N GLN A 112 -6.41 1.93 -6.50
CA GLN A 112 -7.60 1.55 -5.74
C GLN A 112 -7.47 0.15 -5.12
N TYR A 113 -6.96 -0.83 -5.89
CA TYR A 113 -6.73 -2.19 -5.39
C TYR A 113 -5.69 -2.23 -4.26
N HIS A 114 -4.53 -1.60 -4.46
CA HIS A 114 -3.47 -1.56 -3.43
C HIS A 114 -3.92 -0.82 -2.17
N ALA A 115 -4.64 0.29 -2.33
CA ALA A 115 -5.16 1.09 -1.22
C ALA A 115 -6.19 0.31 -0.41
N LEU A 116 -7.11 -0.41 -1.07
CA LEU A 116 -8.05 -1.30 -0.39
C LEU A 116 -7.31 -2.41 0.40
N GLY A 117 -6.23 -2.96 -0.17
CA GLY A 117 -5.38 -3.93 0.51
C GLY A 117 -4.72 -3.37 1.77
N VAL A 118 -4.19 -2.14 1.71
CA VAL A 118 -3.64 -1.41 2.86
C VAL A 118 -4.71 -1.19 3.92
N LEU A 119 -5.88 -0.66 3.54
CA LEU A 119 -6.98 -0.39 4.47
C LEU A 119 -7.47 -1.65 5.17
N TYR A 120 -7.58 -2.77 4.44
CA TYR A 120 -7.93 -4.06 5.03
C TYR A 120 -6.88 -4.48 6.06
N HIS A 121 -5.58 -4.41 5.74
CA HIS A 121 -4.54 -4.80 6.68
C HIS A 121 -4.43 -3.91 7.93
N LEU A 122 -4.85 -2.64 7.84
CA LEU A 122 -4.98 -1.73 8.98
C LEU A 122 -6.24 -1.95 9.81
N LYS A 123 -7.27 -2.60 9.25
CA LYS A 123 -8.57 -2.78 9.91
C LYS A 123 -8.85 -4.23 10.28
N LYS A 124 -8.09 -5.20 9.77
CA LYS A 124 -8.36 -6.65 9.91
C LYS A 124 -8.52 -7.15 11.35
N ASN A 125 -8.00 -6.44 12.34
CA ASN A 125 -8.13 -6.80 13.76
C ASN A 125 -9.41 -6.23 14.40
N ASP A 126 -10.09 -5.29 13.73
CA ASP A 126 -11.35 -4.67 14.16
C ASP A 126 -12.44 -5.04 13.15
N ARG A 127 -13.25 -6.03 13.55
CA ARG A 127 -14.36 -6.56 12.76
C ARG A 127 -15.36 -5.47 12.34
N LEU A 128 -15.68 -4.52 13.23
CA LEU A 128 -16.62 -3.44 12.91
C LEU A 128 -16.02 -2.50 11.87
N ALA A 129 -14.72 -2.21 11.95
CA ALA A 129 -14.02 -1.40 10.96
C ALA A 129 -13.99 -2.07 9.58
N VAL A 130 -13.79 -3.39 9.52
CA VAL A 130 -13.86 -4.18 8.26
C VAL A 130 -15.27 -4.14 7.67
N SER A 131 -16.30 -4.39 8.47
CA SER A 131 -17.71 -4.33 8.02
C SER A 131 -18.09 -2.96 7.49
N LYS A 132 -17.70 -1.88 8.18
CA LYS A 132 -17.94 -0.50 7.71
C LYS A 132 -17.25 -0.23 6.38
N MET A 133 -16.03 -0.74 6.20
CA MET A 133 -15.29 -0.61 4.94
C MET A 133 -15.96 -1.37 3.79
N LEU A 134 -16.38 -2.62 4.01
CA LEU A 134 -17.13 -3.40 3.01
C LEU A 134 -18.41 -2.68 2.59
N ASN A 135 -19.19 -2.21 3.56
CA ASN A 135 -20.44 -1.49 3.30
C ASN A 135 -20.22 -0.20 2.49
N LYS A 136 -19.14 0.53 2.78
CA LYS A 136 -18.78 1.73 2.01
C LYS A 136 -18.56 1.40 0.54
N PHE A 137 -17.66 0.45 0.25
CA PHE A 137 -17.27 0.15 -1.13
C PHE A 137 -18.32 -0.65 -1.91
N THR A 138 -19.21 -1.37 -1.22
CA THR A 138 -20.38 -2.01 -1.85
C THR A 138 -21.39 -0.96 -2.34
N LYS A 139 -21.61 0.11 -1.55
CA LYS A 139 -22.55 1.20 -1.92
C LYS A 139 -21.98 2.18 -2.92
N SER A 140 -20.72 2.58 -2.78
CA SER A 140 -20.08 3.54 -3.68
C SER A 140 -19.71 2.93 -5.04
N GLY A 141 -19.66 1.60 -5.11
CA GLY A 141 -19.05 0.89 -6.22
C GLY A 141 -17.51 1.01 -6.21
N LEU A 142 -16.87 0.07 -6.88
CA LEU A 142 -15.45 0.10 -7.20
C LEU A 142 -15.26 0.15 -8.72
N LYS A 143 -14.12 0.71 -9.15
CA LYS A 143 -13.70 0.75 -10.55
C LYS A 143 -12.82 -0.46 -10.89
N SER A 144 -12.04 -0.92 -9.92
CA SER A 144 -11.09 -2.02 -10.08
C SER A 144 -11.75 -3.38 -9.90
N GLN A 145 -11.68 -4.21 -10.94
CA GLN A 145 -12.10 -5.62 -10.87
C GLN A 145 -11.30 -6.40 -9.81
N PHE A 146 -10.01 -6.10 -9.66
CA PHE A 146 -9.16 -6.69 -8.61
C PHE A 146 -9.62 -6.30 -7.21
N ALA A 147 -10.11 -5.06 -7.03
CA ALA A 147 -10.66 -4.61 -5.77
C ALA A 147 -11.99 -5.31 -5.43
N TYR A 148 -12.83 -5.60 -6.43
CA TYR A 148 -14.03 -6.44 -6.20
C TYR A 148 -13.65 -7.85 -5.76
N CYS A 149 -12.70 -8.51 -6.44
CA CYS A 149 -12.23 -9.84 -6.02
C CYS A 149 -11.68 -9.82 -4.58
N LEU A 150 -11.00 -8.74 -4.21
CA LEU A 150 -10.51 -8.53 -2.85
C LEU A 150 -11.65 -8.35 -1.84
N LEU A 151 -12.66 -7.52 -2.13
CA LEU A 151 -13.84 -7.36 -1.26
C LEU A 151 -14.56 -8.69 -1.03
N ILE A 152 -14.77 -9.48 -2.09
CA ILE A 152 -15.44 -10.79 -2.00
C ILE A 152 -14.65 -11.72 -1.07
N ARG A 153 -13.32 -11.75 -1.21
CA ARG A 153 -12.44 -12.54 -0.32
C ARG A 153 -12.53 -12.07 1.13
N ILE A 154 -12.57 -10.76 1.37
CA ILE A 154 -12.71 -10.18 2.72
C ILE A 154 -14.08 -10.53 3.31
N ALA A 155 -15.16 -10.40 2.53
CA ALA A 155 -16.51 -10.74 2.96
C ALA A 155 -16.64 -12.23 3.30
N SER A 156 -16.08 -13.12 2.47
CA SER A 156 -16.06 -14.56 2.73
C SER A 156 -15.31 -14.90 4.02
N ARG A 157 -14.17 -14.24 4.27
CA ARG A 157 -13.43 -14.41 5.53
C ARG A 157 -14.23 -13.94 6.74
N LEU A 158 -14.87 -12.78 6.64
CA LEU A 158 -15.69 -12.21 7.70
C LEU A 158 -16.87 -13.13 8.08
N LEU A 159 -17.49 -13.79 7.10
CA LEU A 159 -18.57 -14.74 7.36
C LEU A 159 -18.08 -15.98 8.12
N LYS A 160 -16.91 -16.53 7.77
CA LYS A 160 -16.33 -17.68 8.49
C LYS A 160 -16.00 -17.35 9.93
N GLU A 161 -15.50 -16.14 10.20
CA GLU A 161 -15.25 -15.64 11.57
C GLU A 161 -16.56 -15.40 12.37
N ASN A 162 -17.75 -15.56 11.76
CA ASN A 162 -19.04 -15.49 12.46
C ASN A 162 -19.59 -16.87 12.84
N GLU A 163 -19.10 -17.94 12.20
CA GLU A 163 -19.57 -19.31 12.39
C GLU A 163 -18.79 -20.05 13.50
N GLU A 164 -17.64 -19.52 13.90
CA GLU A 164 -16.86 -19.90 15.09
C GLU A 164 -17.22 -19.05 16.31
#